data_AF-A0A0A7GE39-F1
#
_entry.id   AF-A0A0A7GE39-F1
#
_cell.length_a   1.000
_cell.length_b   1.000
_cell.length_c   1.000
_cell.angle_alpha   90.00
_cell.angle_beta   90.00
_cell.angle_gamma   90.00
#
_symmetry.space_group_name_H-M   'P 1'
#
loop_
_entity.id
_entity.type
_entity.pdbx_description
1 polymer ?
#
loop_
_entity_poly.entity_id
_entity_poly.type
_entity_poly.pdbx_seq_one_letter_code
_entity_poly.pdbx_strand_id
1 'polypeptide(L)' 'MRECGYVKLHELKKFVKTLPEDAVSREIILDERDKLPFRECMSKIDLWIRLIERDLKRIENEK' A
#
# COMPACT_ATOMS: atom_id res chain seq x y z
N MET A 1 6.75 -9.05 -27.85
CA MET A 1 6.15 -9.11 -26.49
C MET A 1 5.90 -7.68 -26.04
N ARG A 2 4.67 -7.29 -25.69
CA ARG A 2 4.41 -5.93 -25.18
C ARG A 2 5.11 -5.79 -23.82
N GLU A 3 5.90 -4.73 -23.64
CA GLU A 3 6.50 -4.39 -22.35
C GLU A 3 5.39 -4.32 -21.30
N CYS A 4 5.48 -5.19 -20.29
CA CYS A 4 4.58 -5.12 -19.15
C CYS A 4 4.95 -3.85 -18.37
N GLY A 5 4.06 -2.87 -18.35
CA GLY A 5 4.32 -1.58 -17.70
C GLY A 5 4.62 -1.69 -16.20
N TYR A 6 5.24 -0.65 -15.65
CA TYR A 6 5.50 -0.53 -14.22
C TYR A 6 4.48 0.42 -13.58
N VAL A 7 4.06 0.10 -12.35
CA VAL A 7 3.26 0.98 -11.50
C VAL A 7 4.19 1.69 -10.54
N LYS A 8 4.06 3.02 -10.45
CA LYS A 8 4.78 3.83 -9.45
C LYS A 8 3.97 3.87 -8.17
N LEU A 9 4.56 3.48 -7.04
CA LEU A 9 3.89 3.44 -5.74
C LEU A 9 4.00 4.75 -4.94
N HIS A 10 4.58 5.81 -5.51
CA HIS A 10 4.87 7.06 -4.80
C HIS A 10 3.67 7.65 -4.05
N GLU A 11 2.52 7.76 -4.71
CA GLU A 11 1.32 8.33 -4.09
C GLU A 11 0.74 7.43 -2.99
N LEU A 12 0.81 6.11 -3.18
CA LEU A 12 0.41 5.15 -2.14
C LEU A 12 1.34 5.24 -0.92
N LYS A 13 2.66 5.32 -1.14
CA LYS A 13 3.65 5.49 -0.08
C LYS A 13 3.49 6.80 0.68
N LYS A 14 3.12 7.90 0.00
CA LYS A 14 2.79 9.16 0.65
C LYS A 14 1.57 9.02 1.55
N PHE A 15 0.52 8.37 1.07
CA PHE A 15 -0.70 8.14 1.84
C PHE A 15 -0.41 7.34 3.12
N VAL A 16 0.26 6.19 3.03
CA VAL A 16 0.49 5.36 4.24
C VAL A 16 1.41 6.03 5.27
N LYS A 17 2.21 7.04 4.88
CA LYS A 17 2.98 7.87 5.81
C LYS A 17 2.13 8.81 6.66
N THR A 18 0.88 9.06 6.28
CA THR A 18 -0.05 9.85 7.10
C THR A 18 -0.79 8.99 8.12
N LEU A 19 -0.72 7.66 8.00
CA LEU A 19 -1.28 6.73 8.98
C LEU A 19 -0.39 6.69 10.24
N PRO A 20 -0.93 6.28 11.40
CA PRO A 20 -0.18 6.07 12.64
C PRO A 20 1.09 5.23 12.42
N GLU A 21 2.10 5.43 13.27
CA GLU A 21 3.39 4.72 13.12
C GLU A 21 3.28 3.21 13.28
N ASP A 22 2.30 2.74 14.04
CA ASP A 22 2.02 1.33 14.28
C ASP A 22 1.00 0.73 13.31
N ALA A 23 0.59 1.48 12.27
CA ALA A 23 -0.24 0.96 11.19
C ALA A 23 0.56 -0.06 10.37
N VAL A 24 0.05 -1.29 10.26
CA VAL A 24 0.75 -2.37 9.55
C VAL A 24 0.84 -2.10 8.05
N SER A 25 -0.17 -1.45 7.47
CA SER A 25 -0.13 -1.03 6.06
C SER A 25 1.06 -0.12 5.78
N ARG A 26 1.44 0.74 6.74
CA ARG A 26 2.60 1.62 6.64
C ARG A 26 3.91 0.82 6.59
N GLU A 27 4.08 -0.15 7.49
CA GLU A 27 5.25 -1.02 7.49
C GLU A 27 5.40 -1.77 6.16
N ILE A 28 4.34 -2.47 5.74
CA ILE A 28 4.37 -3.35 4.56
C ILE A 28 4.54 -2.54 3.26
N ILE A 29 3.80 -1.45 3.09
CA ILE A 29 3.80 -0.71 1.82
C ILE A 29 5.06 0.15 1.66
N LEU A 30 5.68 0.60 2.74
CA LEU A 30 6.93 1.37 2.66
C LEU A 30 8.14 0.52 2.29
N ASP A 31 8.17 -0.75 2.67
CA ASP A 31 9.21 -1.72 2.32
C ASP A 31 9.20 -2.12 0.83
N GLU A 32 8.07 -1.93 0.15
CA GLU A 32 7.94 -2.25 -1.27
C GLU A 32 8.84 -1.39 -2.17
N ARG A 33 9.15 -1.88 -3.37
CA ARG A 33 9.87 -1.08 -4.37
C ARG A 33 8.99 0.08 -4.86
N ASP A 34 9.59 1.24 -5.10
CA ASP A 34 8.86 2.42 -5.63
C ASP A 34 8.25 2.18 -7.02
N LYS A 35 8.75 1.18 -7.75
CA LYS A 35 8.21 0.72 -9.03
C LYS A 35 8.03 -0.79 -8.99
N LEU A 36 6.82 -1.25 -9.28
CA LEU A 36 6.50 -2.67 -9.40
C LEU A 36 6.04 -3.02 -10.82
N PRO A 37 6.39 -4.20 -11.34
CA PRO A 37 5.74 -4.73 -12.53
C PRO A 37 4.22 -4.80 -12.33
N PHE A 38 3.44 -4.51 -13.37
CA PHE A 38 1.98 -4.50 -13.29
C PHE A 38 1.40 -5.79 -12.68
N ARG A 39 1.88 -6.97 -13.08
CA ARG A 39 1.42 -8.26 -12.55
C ARG A 39 1.65 -8.42 -11.05
N GLU A 40 2.80 -7.95 -10.57
CA GLU A 40 3.14 -7.99 -9.15
C GLU A 40 2.26 -7.01 -8.36
N CYS A 41 2.07 -5.80 -8.90
CA CYS A 41 1.17 -4.81 -8.32
C CYS A 41 -0.26 -5.36 -8.19
N MET A 42 -0.80 -5.98 -9.24
CA MET A 42 -2.14 -6.57 -9.23
C MET A 42 -2.28 -7.71 -8.22
N SER A 43 -1.21 -8.47 -7.96
CA SER A 43 -1.25 -9.56 -6.98
C SER A 43 -1.22 -9.04 -5.53
N LYS A 44 -0.70 -7.83 -5.32
CA LYS A 44 -0.56 -7.22 -3.99
C LYS A 44 -1.68 -6.23 -3.65
N ILE A 45 -2.40 -5.71 -4.64
CA ILE A 45 -3.36 -4.62 -4.43
C ILE A 45 -4.47 -4.98 -3.46
N ASP A 46 -5.02 -6.19 -3.55
CA ASP A 46 -6.08 -6.68 -2.67
C ASP A 46 -5.60 -6.77 -1.22
N LEU A 47 -4.35 -7.17 -1.00
CA LEU A 47 -3.74 -7.21 0.32
C LEU A 47 -3.60 -5.80 0.89
N TRP A 48 -3.06 -4.86 0.11
CA TRP A 48 -2.89 -3.48 0.55
C TRP A 48 -4.22 -2.81 0.89
N ILE A 49 -5.26 -3.01 0.08
CA ILE A 49 -6.61 -2.50 0.36
C ILE A 49 -7.09 -3.01 1.72
N ARG A 50 -7.02 -4.32 1.96
CA ARG A 50 -7.47 -4.91 3.23
C ARG A 50 -6.68 -4.41 4.44
N LEU A 51 -5.37 -4.22 4.30
CA LEU A 51 -4.53 -3.66 5.36
C LEU A 51 -4.93 -2.21 5.67
N ILE A 52 -5.09 -1.39 4.64
CA ILE A 52 -5.49 0.02 4.80
C ILE A 52 -6.88 0.11 5.43
N GLU A 53 -7.87 -0.65 4.95
CA GLU A 53 -9.21 -0.67 5.52
C GLU A 53 -9.22 -1.05 7.00
N ARG A 54 -8.40 -2.05 7.38
CA ARG A 54 -8.27 -2.46 8.78
C ARG A 54 -7.67 -1.35 9.63
N ASP A 55 -6.59 -0.73 9.16
CA ASP A 55 -5.91 0.32 9.91
C ASP A 55 -6.81 1.57 10.04
N LEU A 56 -7.56 1.93 9.00
CA LEU A 56 -8.56 3.00 9.05
C LEU A 56 -9.68 2.72 10.06
N LYS A 57 -10.24 1.50 10.07
CA LYS A 57 -11.24 1.11 11.07
C LYS A 57 -10.70 1.19 12.50
N ARG A 58 -9.42 0.88 12.71
CA ARG A 58 -8.79 0.99 14.03
C ARG A 58 -8.74 2.45 14.48
N ILE A 59 -8.32 3.35 13.59
CA ILE A 59 -8.27 4.80 13.83
C ILE A 59 -9.66 5.37 14.13
N GLU A 60 -10.70 4.91 13.44
CA GLU A 60 -12.08 5.34 13.68
C GLU A 60 -12.59 4.91 15.07
N ASN A 61 -12.19 3.74 15.56
CA ASN A 61 -12.62 3.21 16.86
C ASN A 61 -11.81 3.75 18.06
N GLU A 62 -10.63 4.32 17.83
CA GLU A 62 -9.77 4.94 18.86
C GLU A 62 -10.14 6.42 19.13
N LYS A 63 -11.08 6.99 18.38
CA LYS A 63 -11.62 8.36 18.55
C LYS A 63 -12.87 8.36 19.43
#